data_AF-A0A2D7PDC5-F1
#
_entry.id   AF-A0A2D7PDC5-F1
#
_cell.length_a   1.000
_cell.length_b   1.000
_cell.length_c   1.000
_cell.angle_alpha   90.00
_cell.angle_beta   90.00
_cell.angle_gamma   90.00
#
_symmetry.space_group_name_H-M   'P 1'
#
loop_
_entity.id
_entity.type
_entity.pdbx_description
1 polymer ?
#
loop_
_entity_poly.entity_id
_entity_poly.type
_entity_poly.pdbx_seq_one_letter_code
_entity_poly.pdbx_strand_id
1 'polypeptide(L)'
;MPNWVYNSIEVEDEYTEKLEQIANKGICQYFKPQPEAYGDTTAPTPSKEDNPYKYELSQLLLKHHGYENWYDWRAENWGIKWDASDGHMDGNMYRFETPWSRPSMSIFELLAKEIPNFSYFWEEEQGFGEEWECEDGELRLIEEWDLPVWKDTIDSKRPYESCGTLCNLLEVYTKMGETYPKGYYLEYDLNTYLGKTYQRAMQEYNKHYDITHVSK
;
A
#
# COMPACT_ATOMS: atom_id res chain seq x y z
N MET A 1 -0.43 2.53 14.80
CA MET A 1 -0.28 1.37 13.91
C MET A 1 0.24 1.92 12.59
N PRO A 2 1.13 1.21 11.88
CA PRO A 2 1.43 1.61 10.50
C PRO A 2 0.15 1.51 9.67
N ASN A 3 0.03 2.33 8.62
CA ASN A 3 -0.86 1.97 7.54
C ASN A 3 -0.17 0.87 6.73
N TRP A 4 -0.92 -0.13 6.29
CA TRP A 4 -0.36 -1.23 5.52
C TRP A 4 -0.45 -0.98 4.03
N VAL A 5 0.54 -1.47 3.30
CA VAL A 5 0.55 -1.52 1.86
C VAL A 5 0.48 -2.97 1.45
N TYR A 6 -0.56 -3.31 0.71
CA TYR A 6 -0.78 -4.64 0.15
C TYR A 6 -0.04 -4.72 -1.18
N ASN A 7 0.82 -5.73 -1.32
CA ASN A 7 1.64 -5.95 -2.49
C ASN A 7 1.33 -7.32 -3.09
N SER A 8 1.37 -7.42 -4.42
CA SER A 8 1.36 -8.70 -5.11
C SER A 8 2.31 -8.68 -6.31
N ILE A 9 3.12 -9.72 -6.44
CA ILE A 9 3.99 -9.97 -7.58
C ILE A 9 3.51 -11.27 -8.22
N GLU A 10 3.16 -11.25 -9.50
CA GLU A 10 2.78 -12.44 -10.25
C GLU A 10 3.79 -12.70 -11.36
N VAL A 11 4.15 -13.96 -11.54
CA VAL A 11 5.16 -14.38 -12.51
C VAL A 11 4.64 -15.49 -13.40
N GLU A 12 5.31 -15.75 -14.52
CA GLU A 12 5.06 -16.96 -15.28
C GLU A 12 5.47 -18.22 -14.50
N ASP A 13 4.84 -19.36 -14.80
CA ASP A 13 5.02 -20.62 -14.06
C ASP A 13 6.49 -21.00 -13.86
N GLU A 14 7.35 -20.75 -14.87
CA GLU A 14 8.78 -21.08 -14.84
C GLU A 14 9.58 -20.34 -13.75
N TYR A 15 9.08 -19.18 -13.29
CA TYR A 15 9.72 -18.38 -12.26
C TYR A 15 9.13 -18.59 -10.86
N THR A 16 8.08 -19.41 -10.72
CA THR A 16 7.37 -19.63 -9.44
C THR A 16 8.31 -20.08 -8.33
N GLU A 17 9.17 -21.09 -8.59
CA GLU A 17 10.13 -21.58 -7.60
C GLU A 17 11.13 -20.49 -7.17
N LYS A 18 11.51 -19.63 -8.11
CA LYS A 18 12.44 -18.52 -7.84
C LYS A 18 11.76 -17.46 -6.98
N LEU A 19 10.51 -17.11 -7.30
CA LEU A 19 9.71 -16.18 -6.51
C LEU A 19 9.46 -16.74 -5.10
N GLU A 20 9.21 -18.04 -4.96
CA GLU A 20 9.04 -18.69 -3.65
C GLU A 20 10.32 -18.60 -2.79
N GLN A 21 11.51 -18.75 -3.39
CA GLN A 21 12.78 -18.55 -2.68
C GLN A 21 12.94 -17.12 -2.17
N ILE A 22 12.49 -16.13 -2.95
CA ILE A 22 12.50 -14.72 -2.57
C ILE A 22 11.51 -14.48 -1.43
N ALA A 23 10.28 -14.97 -1.58
CA ALA A 23 9.21 -14.86 -0.60
C ALA A 23 9.60 -15.44 0.77
N ASN A 24 10.23 -16.62 0.78
CA ASN A 24 10.66 -17.29 2.02
C ASN A 24 11.71 -16.50 2.82
N LYS A 25 12.43 -15.57 2.19
CA LYS A 25 13.44 -14.72 2.86
C LYS A 25 12.93 -13.31 3.17
N GLY A 26 11.90 -12.85 2.46
CA GLY A 26 11.51 -11.44 2.37
C GLY A 26 12.24 -10.76 1.22
N ILE A 27 11.50 -10.04 0.38
CA ILE A 27 12.01 -9.49 -0.88
C ILE A 27 13.18 -8.53 -0.66
N CYS A 28 13.12 -7.68 0.35
CA CYS A 28 14.18 -6.70 0.60
C CYS A 28 15.43 -7.37 1.14
N GLN A 29 15.29 -8.28 2.10
CA GLN A 29 16.38 -9.04 2.70
C GLN A 29 16.99 -10.05 1.72
N TYR A 30 16.23 -10.52 0.74
CA TYR A 30 16.73 -11.34 -0.36
C TYR A 30 17.76 -10.57 -1.18
N PHE A 31 17.38 -9.41 -1.71
CA PHE A 31 18.20 -8.64 -2.65
C PHE A 31 19.23 -7.72 -1.99
N LYS A 32 18.86 -7.10 -0.86
CA LYS A 32 19.73 -6.19 -0.08
C LYS A 32 19.68 -6.59 1.39
N PRO A 33 20.40 -7.64 1.80
CA PRO A 33 20.41 -8.05 3.19
C PRO A 33 20.99 -6.95 4.08
N GLN A 34 20.29 -6.62 5.17
CA GLN A 34 20.84 -5.72 6.18
C GLN A 34 22.12 -6.33 6.79
N PRO A 35 23.22 -5.57 6.90
CA PRO A 35 24.41 -6.04 7.63
C PRO A 35 24.09 -6.37 9.08
N GLU A 36 24.64 -7.48 9.57
CA GLU A 36 24.44 -7.95 10.96
C GLU A 36 24.89 -6.93 12.00
N ALA A 37 25.89 -6.09 11.66
CA ALA A 37 26.43 -5.05 12.53
C ALA A 37 25.36 -4.03 13.00
N TYR A 38 24.25 -3.90 12.27
CA TYR A 38 23.12 -3.05 12.66
C TYR A 38 22.20 -3.67 13.71
N GLY A 39 22.31 -4.97 14.01
CA GLY A 39 21.41 -5.72 14.90
C GLY A 39 21.29 -5.17 16.32
N ASP A 40 22.34 -4.53 16.84
CA ASP A 40 22.38 -3.98 18.20
C ASP A 40 22.04 -2.48 18.28
N THR A 41 21.83 -1.83 17.13
CA THR A 41 21.50 -0.39 17.07
C THR A 41 20.06 -0.11 17.49
N THR A 42 19.74 1.16 17.77
CA THR A 42 18.37 1.63 18.01
C THR A 42 18.08 2.84 17.14
N ALA A 43 16.80 3.06 16.84
CA ALA A 43 16.32 4.24 16.15
C ALA A 43 15.25 4.92 17.04
N PRO A 44 15.49 6.15 17.54
CA PRO A 44 16.67 6.97 17.31
C PRO A 44 17.95 6.43 17.99
N THR A 45 19.11 6.88 17.50
CA THR A 45 20.40 6.67 18.18
C THR A 45 20.39 7.40 19.54
N PRO A 46 20.77 6.74 20.65
CA PRO A 46 20.81 7.38 21.96
C PRO A 46 21.97 8.37 22.07
N SER A 47 21.86 9.33 22.99
CA SER A 47 22.98 10.21 23.32
C SER A 47 24.15 9.41 23.92
N LYS A 48 25.35 10.01 23.87
CA LYS A 48 26.54 9.40 24.48
C LYS A 48 26.38 9.23 26.00
N GLU A 49 25.64 10.14 26.63
CA GLU A 49 25.36 10.12 28.06
C GLU A 49 24.38 8.99 28.43
N ASP A 50 23.33 8.79 27.62
CA ASP A 50 22.30 7.78 27.89
C ASP A 50 22.81 6.35 27.61
N ASN A 51 23.58 6.17 26.52
CA ASN A 51 24.15 4.88 26.18
C ASN A 51 25.44 5.03 25.35
N PRO A 52 26.61 5.11 26.03
CA PRO A 52 27.90 5.28 25.35
C PRO A 52 28.20 4.17 24.34
N TYR A 53 27.84 2.92 24.63
CA TYR A 53 28.10 1.78 23.74
C TYR A 53 27.35 1.92 22.41
N LYS A 54 26.03 2.18 22.46
CA LYS A 54 25.22 2.30 21.24
C LYS A 54 25.57 3.55 20.44
N TYR A 55 25.93 4.64 21.12
CA TYR A 55 26.44 5.84 20.47
C TYR A 55 27.74 5.56 19.69
N GLU A 56 28.75 4.95 20.31
CA GLU A 56 30.03 4.64 19.65
C GLU A 56 29.85 3.62 18.50
N LEU A 57 28.96 2.63 18.67
CA LEU A 57 28.58 1.70 17.59
C LEU A 57 27.97 2.45 16.40
N SER A 58 27.03 3.37 16.66
CA SER A 58 26.41 4.20 15.63
C SER A 58 27.45 5.03 14.87
N GLN A 59 28.40 5.67 15.57
CA GLN A 59 29.47 6.44 14.91
C GLN A 59 30.38 5.55 14.04
N LEU A 60 30.67 4.33 14.50
CA LEU A 60 31.44 3.35 13.73
C LEU A 60 30.67 2.91 12.47
N LEU A 61 29.38 2.61 12.58
CA LEU A 61 28.54 2.23 11.44
C LEU A 61 28.38 3.38 10.45
N LEU A 62 28.17 4.61 10.93
CA LEU A 62 28.12 5.79 10.08
C LEU A 62 29.41 5.95 9.26
N LYS A 63 30.58 5.71 9.89
CA LYS A 63 31.87 5.80 9.22
C LYS A 63 32.10 4.71 8.17
N HIS A 64 31.69 3.47 8.44
CA HIS A 64 32.00 2.31 7.59
C HIS A 64 30.92 1.99 6.55
N HIS A 65 29.66 2.33 6.86
CA HIS A 65 28.49 1.95 6.07
C HIS A 65 27.63 3.15 5.67
N GLY A 66 27.87 4.34 6.23
CA GLY A 66 27.15 5.57 5.86
C GLY A 66 25.86 5.83 6.62
N TYR A 67 25.45 4.93 7.53
CA TYR A 67 24.22 5.07 8.32
C TYR A 67 24.47 4.73 9.78
N GLU A 68 23.83 5.50 10.67
CA GLU A 68 24.03 5.42 12.12
C GLU A 68 23.26 4.27 12.80
N ASN A 69 22.14 3.84 12.22
CA ASN A 69 21.28 2.84 12.82
C ASN A 69 20.58 1.98 11.74
N TRP A 70 19.94 0.90 12.19
CA TRP A 70 19.25 -0.05 11.30
C TRP A 70 18.10 0.60 10.50
N TYR A 71 17.42 1.60 11.07
CA TYR A 71 16.25 2.23 10.46
C TYR A 71 16.68 3.07 9.26
N ASP A 72 17.68 3.92 9.43
CA ASP A 72 18.18 4.79 8.35
C ASP A 72 18.75 3.95 7.21
N TRP A 73 19.46 2.87 7.55
CA TRP A 73 19.96 1.93 6.54
C TRP A 73 18.80 1.32 5.73
N ARG A 74 17.74 0.84 6.38
CA ARG A 74 16.58 0.23 5.68
C ARG A 74 15.78 1.25 4.90
N ALA A 75 15.53 2.43 5.47
CA ALA A 75 14.81 3.50 4.79
C ALA A 75 15.51 3.86 3.47
N GLU A 76 16.83 3.98 3.47
CA GLU A 76 17.58 4.30 2.26
C GLU A 76 17.69 3.12 1.27
N ASN A 77 17.92 1.91 1.77
CA ASN A 77 18.21 0.76 0.91
C ASN A 77 16.97 0.02 0.42
N TRP A 78 15.91 0.00 1.23
CA TRP A 78 14.65 -0.69 0.96
C TRP A 78 13.51 0.28 0.67
N GLY A 79 13.60 1.56 1.05
CA GLY A 79 12.48 2.51 0.99
C GLY A 79 11.49 2.36 2.14
N ILE A 80 11.62 1.32 2.96
CA ILE A 80 10.67 0.94 4.01
C ILE A 80 11.39 0.50 5.28
N LYS A 81 10.68 0.59 6.41
CA LYS A 81 11.23 0.28 7.74
C LYS A 81 11.43 -1.22 7.99
N TRP A 82 10.46 -2.02 7.58
CA TRP A 82 10.46 -3.47 7.76
C TRP A 82 10.27 -4.10 6.39
N ASP A 83 10.89 -5.26 6.20
CA ASP A 83 10.67 -6.05 4.99
C ASP A 83 9.23 -6.61 4.99
N ALA A 84 8.90 -7.37 3.94
CA ALA A 84 7.63 -8.06 3.76
C ALA A 84 7.16 -8.78 5.04
N SER A 85 5.93 -8.51 5.45
CA SER A 85 5.18 -9.24 6.48
C SER A 85 4.02 -10.01 5.85
N ASP A 86 3.53 -11.03 6.55
CA ASP A 86 2.37 -11.85 6.16
C ASP A 86 2.43 -12.40 4.73
N GLY A 87 3.66 -12.60 4.25
CA GLY A 87 3.97 -13.06 2.91
C GLY A 87 3.57 -14.51 2.68
N HIS A 88 2.85 -14.78 1.60
CA HIS A 88 2.50 -16.13 1.18
C HIS A 88 2.42 -16.24 -0.35
N MET A 89 2.70 -17.46 -0.84
CA MET A 89 2.50 -17.82 -2.24
C MET A 89 1.06 -18.27 -2.47
N ASP A 90 0.44 -17.77 -3.53
CA ASP A 90 -0.85 -18.19 -4.08
C ASP A 90 -0.62 -18.60 -5.54
N GLY A 91 -0.24 -19.87 -5.75
CA GLY A 91 0.22 -20.35 -7.05
C GLY A 91 1.52 -19.66 -7.49
N ASN A 92 1.45 -18.97 -8.63
CA ASN A 92 2.52 -18.18 -9.24
C ASN A 92 2.58 -16.73 -8.72
N MET A 93 1.78 -16.38 -7.70
CA MET A 93 1.70 -15.04 -7.14
C MET A 93 2.23 -14.98 -5.71
N TYR A 94 3.10 -14.02 -5.42
CA TYR A 94 3.53 -13.70 -4.07
C TYR A 94 2.77 -12.49 -3.54
N ARG A 95 1.97 -12.69 -2.48
CA ARG A 95 1.24 -11.62 -1.78
C ARG A 95 1.92 -11.32 -0.46
N PHE A 96 2.13 -10.05 -0.14
CA PHE A 96 2.77 -9.62 1.10
C PHE A 96 2.38 -8.18 1.48
N GLU A 97 2.66 -7.83 2.74
CA GLU A 97 2.38 -6.51 3.28
C GLU A 97 3.68 -5.77 3.63
N THR A 98 3.68 -4.46 3.47
CA THR A 98 4.77 -3.59 3.93
C THR A 98 4.20 -2.39 4.68
N PRO A 99 4.93 -1.84 5.66
CA PRO A 99 4.43 -0.71 6.43
C PRO A 99 4.70 0.61 5.69
N TRP A 100 3.70 1.51 5.68
CA TRP A 100 3.71 2.89 5.17
C TRP A 100 3.92 3.08 3.66
N SER A 101 4.71 2.23 3.01
CA SER A 101 5.00 2.32 1.59
C SER A 101 5.37 0.95 1.04
N ARG A 102 5.48 0.85 -0.28
CA ARG A 102 6.07 -0.29 -0.98
C ARG A 102 7.60 -0.28 -0.90
N PRO A 103 8.28 -1.40 -1.18
CA PRO A 103 9.72 -1.39 -1.40
C PRO A 103 10.13 -0.40 -2.50
N SER A 104 11.35 0.12 -2.38
CA SER A 104 11.92 1.03 -3.38
C SER A 104 12.01 0.36 -4.75
N MET A 105 11.90 1.14 -5.82
CA MET A 105 12.07 0.62 -7.20
C MET A 105 13.39 -0.10 -7.40
N SER A 106 14.46 0.27 -6.68
CA SER A 106 15.75 -0.42 -6.78
C SER A 106 15.71 -1.90 -6.37
N ILE A 107 14.73 -2.31 -5.54
CA ILE A 107 14.51 -3.73 -5.22
C ILE A 107 13.87 -4.45 -6.42
N PHE A 108 12.88 -3.82 -7.07
CA PHE A 108 12.24 -4.38 -8.27
C PHE A 108 13.19 -4.41 -9.47
N GLU A 109 14.12 -3.47 -9.60
CA GLU A 109 15.20 -3.52 -10.60
C GLU A 109 16.17 -4.70 -10.37
N LEU A 110 16.33 -5.16 -9.12
CA LEU A 110 17.10 -6.37 -8.82
C LEU A 110 16.27 -7.63 -9.11
N LEU A 111 14.98 -7.60 -8.80
CA LEU A 111 14.03 -8.65 -9.19
C LEU A 111 14.02 -8.86 -10.70
N ALA A 112 13.91 -7.78 -11.48
CA ALA A 112 13.91 -7.78 -12.95
C ALA A 112 15.15 -8.45 -13.58
N LYS A 113 16.28 -8.51 -12.88
CA LYS A 113 17.49 -9.20 -13.35
C LYS A 113 17.42 -10.71 -13.18
N GLU A 114 16.61 -11.19 -12.23
CA GLU A 114 16.46 -12.62 -11.93
C GLU A 114 15.17 -13.21 -12.47
N ILE A 115 14.13 -12.39 -12.58
CA ILE A 115 12.81 -12.69 -13.14
C ILE A 115 12.48 -11.53 -14.10
N PRO A 116 12.77 -11.66 -15.41
CA PRO A 116 12.63 -10.55 -16.36
C PRO A 116 11.18 -10.26 -16.77
N ASN A 117 10.23 -11.14 -16.44
CA ASN A 117 8.82 -10.97 -16.74
C ASN A 117 7.96 -11.18 -15.49
N PHE A 118 7.28 -10.13 -15.03
CA PHE A 118 6.36 -10.18 -13.89
C PHE A 118 5.40 -8.99 -13.89
N SER A 119 4.22 -9.16 -13.31
CA SER A 119 3.36 -8.04 -12.92
C SER A 119 3.57 -7.72 -11.45
N TYR A 120 3.49 -6.44 -11.10
CA TYR A 120 3.59 -5.98 -9.74
C TYR A 120 2.49 -4.96 -9.45
N PHE A 121 1.68 -5.26 -8.44
CA PHE A 121 0.62 -4.40 -7.97
C PHE A 121 0.88 -4.03 -6.52
N TRP A 122 0.56 -2.80 -6.15
CA TRP A 122 0.43 -2.43 -4.76
C TRP A 122 -0.69 -1.43 -4.53
N GLU A 123 -1.32 -1.51 -3.36
CA GLU A 123 -2.32 -0.57 -2.89
C GLU A 123 -2.13 -0.32 -1.39
N GLU A 124 -2.12 0.94 -1.00
CA GLU A 124 -2.12 1.33 0.41
C GLU A 124 -3.53 1.20 1.00
N GLU A 125 -3.62 0.96 2.31
CA GLU A 125 -4.87 0.72 3.05
C GLU A 125 -5.99 1.74 2.81
N GLN A 126 -5.67 2.98 2.48
CA GLN A 126 -6.62 4.05 2.16
C GLN A 126 -7.16 3.96 0.72
N GLY A 127 -6.48 3.22 -0.17
CA GLY A 127 -6.98 2.86 -1.51
C GLY A 127 -6.27 3.55 -2.69
N PHE A 128 -5.13 4.20 -2.49
CA PHE A 128 -4.26 4.67 -3.58
C PHE A 128 -3.19 3.62 -3.90
N GLY A 129 -2.71 3.56 -5.14
CA GLY A 129 -1.82 2.49 -5.57
C GLY A 129 -1.31 2.63 -7.00
N GLU A 130 -0.52 1.65 -7.40
CA GLU A 130 0.02 1.54 -8.75
C GLU A 130 0.01 0.09 -9.23
N GLU A 131 -0.03 -0.06 -10.56
CA GLU A 131 0.21 -1.31 -11.26
C GLU A 131 1.41 -1.14 -12.20
N TRP A 132 2.32 -2.10 -12.14
CA TRP A 132 3.56 -2.15 -12.89
C TRP A 132 3.66 -3.46 -13.64
N GLU A 133 4.35 -3.42 -14.78
CA GLU A 133 4.70 -4.59 -15.56
C GLU A 133 6.20 -4.56 -15.85
N CYS A 134 6.85 -5.70 -15.70
CA CYS A 134 8.21 -5.92 -16.15
C CYS A 134 8.17 -6.84 -17.37
N GLU A 135 8.73 -6.38 -18.49
CA GLU A 135 8.94 -7.18 -19.70
C GLU A 135 10.41 -7.09 -20.09
N ASP A 136 11.05 -8.23 -20.35
CA ASP A 136 12.46 -8.32 -20.73
C ASP A 136 13.41 -7.56 -19.76
N GLY A 137 13.04 -7.50 -18.48
CA GLY A 137 13.78 -6.79 -17.44
C GLY A 137 13.57 -5.27 -17.40
N GLU A 138 12.69 -4.72 -18.23
CA GLU A 138 12.30 -3.30 -18.22
C GLU A 138 10.98 -3.10 -17.47
N LEU A 139 11.00 -2.24 -16.45
CA LEU A 139 9.83 -1.90 -15.64
C LEU A 139 9.05 -0.73 -16.25
N ARG A 140 7.74 -0.89 -16.37
CA ARG A 140 6.81 0.14 -16.87
C ARG A 140 5.66 0.31 -15.89
N LEU A 141 5.34 1.56 -15.57
CA LEU A 141 4.12 1.91 -14.85
C LEU A 141 2.94 1.77 -15.83
N ILE A 142 1.98 0.92 -15.50
CA ILE A 142 0.78 0.66 -16.29
C ILE A 142 -0.33 1.62 -15.88
N GLU A 143 -0.58 1.73 -14.58
CA GLU A 143 -1.60 2.60 -14.02
C GLU A 143 -1.19 3.11 -12.64
N GLU A 144 -1.59 4.33 -12.30
CA GLU A 144 -1.46 4.93 -10.98
C GLU A 144 -2.81 5.57 -10.63
N TRP A 145 -3.28 5.37 -9.40
CA TRP A 145 -4.50 5.99 -8.90
C TRP A 145 -4.28 6.57 -7.51
N ASP A 146 -4.86 7.76 -7.29
CA ASP A 146 -4.90 8.42 -5.99
C ASP A 146 -6.24 8.13 -5.28
N LEU A 147 -6.45 8.73 -4.11
CA LEU A 147 -7.70 8.66 -3.38
C LEU A 147 -8.81 9.42 -4.11
N PRO A 148 -10.02 8.84 -4.22
CA PRO A 148 -11.17 9.56 -4.75
C PRO A 148 -11.51 10.81 -3.90
N VAL A 149 -11.79 11.93 -4.57
CA VAL A 149 -12.12 13.19 -3.88
C VAL A 149 -13.60 13.23 -3.51
N TRP A 150 -13.87 12.98 -2.24
CA TRP A 150 -15.21 12.98 -1.67
C TRP A 150 -15.57 14.30 -0.99
N LYS A 151 -16.86 14.62 -1.02
CA LYS A 151 -17.47 15.66 -0.20
C LYS A 151 -18.69 15.11 0.52
N ASP A 152 -18.68 15.29 1.84
CA ASP A 152 -19.83 15.00 2.68
C ASP A 152 -21.00 15.88 2.28
N THR A 153 -22.19 15.27 2.22
CA THR A 153 -23.41 16.04 2.01
C THR A 153 -23.84 16.71 3.31
N ILE A 154 -24.61 17.81 3.22
CA ILE A 154 -25.07 18.56 4.42
C ILE A 154 -25.98 17.70 5.32
N ASP A 155 -26.60 16.64 4.75
CA ASP A 155 -27.33 15.58 5.47
C ASP A 155 -26.43 14.40 5.89
N SER A 156 -25.10 14.60 6.00
CA SER A 156 -24.20 13.67 6.70
C SER A 156 -24.57 13.46 8.17
N LYS A 157 -25.49 14.28 8.69
CA LYS A 157 -26.35 13.91 9.82
C LYS A 157 -27.27 12.77 9.36
N ARG A 158 -26.76 11.54 9.48
CA ARG A 158 -27.53 10.29 9.45
C ARG A 158 -29.01 10.56 9.75
N PRO A 159 -29.94 10.50 8.77
CA PRO A 159 -31.35 10.65 9.09
C PRO A 159 -31.78 9.57 10.12
N TYR A 160 -31.06 8.43 10.16
CA TYR A 160 -31.20 7.35 11.13
C TYR A 160 -29.85 6.74 11.50
N GLU A 161 -29.63 6.38 12.76
CA GLU A 161 -28.36 5.81 13.25
C GLU A 161 -27.92 4.54 12.50
N SER A 162 -28.87 3.86 11.84
CA SER A 162 -28.72 2.62 11.08
C SER A 162 -28.67 2.79 9.55
N CYS A 163 -28.61 4.01 9.03
CA CYS A 163 -28.68 4.27 7.59
C CYS A 163 -27.37 4.91 7.07
N GLY A 164 -26.81 4.37 5.98
CA GLY A 164 -25.48 4.74 5.48
C GLY A 164 -25.36 6.20 5.05
N THR A 165 -24.12 6.70 4.95
CA THR A 165 -23.87 8.12 4.62
C THR A 165 -23.93 8.34 3.11
N LEU A 166 -24.70 9.32 2.66
CA LEU A 166 -24.66 9.75 1.25
C LEU A 166 -23.47 10.68 1.03
N CYS A 167 -22.53 10.25 0.19
CA CYS A 167 -21.28 10.93 -0.11
C CYS A 167 -21.26 11.38 -1.57
N ASN A 168 -20.68 12.54 -1.87
CA ASN A 168 -20.59 13.05 -3.23
C ASN A 168 -19.15 12.94 -3.75
N LEU A 169 -18.93 12.10 -4.75
CA LEU A 169 -17.70 12.04 -5.52
C LEU A 169 -17.63 13.27 -6.44
N LEU A 170 -16.64 14.12 -6.19
CA LEU A 170 -16.58 15.45 -6.81
C LEU A 170 -16.15 15.43 -8.28
N GLU A 171 -15.41 14.41 -8.67
CA GLU A 171 -14.85 14.24 -10.01
C GLU A 171 -15.05 12.82 -10.54
N VAL A 172 -14.78 12.63 -11.83
CA VAL A 172 -14.78 11.26 -12.39
C VAL A 172 -13.53 10.59 -11.86
N TYR A 173 -13.69 9.43 -11.24
CA TYR A 173 -12.58 8.67 -10.68
C TYR A 173 -12.31 7.45 -11.57
N THR A 174 -11.04 7.15 -11.82
CA THR A 174 -10.64 5.96 -12.58
C THR A 174 -9.66 5.17 -11.76
N LYS A 175 -9.85 3.85 -11.69
CA LYS A 175 -8.98 2.91 -11.01
C LYS A 175 -9.05 1.56 -11.72
N MET A 176 -7.90 0.98 -12.03
CA MET A 176 -7.75 -0.34 -12.65
C MET A 176 -8.60 -0.49 -13.92
N GLY A 177 -8.57 0.53 -14.77
CA GLY A 177 -9.38 0.61 -16.00
C GLY A 177 -10.89 0.79 -15.79
N GLU A 178 -11.40 0.80 -14.55
CA GLU A 178 -12.79 1.10 -14.25
C GLU A 178 -13.00 2.60 -14.04
N THR A 179 -14.08 3.14 -14.62
CA THR A 179 -14.43 4.56 -14.49
C THR A 179 -15.70 4.74 -13.67
N TYR A 180 -15.58 5.50 -12.58
CA TYR A 180 -16.66 5.82 -11.66
C TYR A 180 -17.15 7.25 -11.91
N PRO A 181 -18.44 7.45 -12.25
CA PRO A 181 -18.96 8.77 -12.58
C PRO A 181 -19.04 9.67 -11.35
N LYS A 182 -18.71 10.96 -11.51
CA LYS A 182 -19.00 11.95 -10.47
C LYS A 182 -20.48 11.96 -10.08
N GLY A 183 -20.76 12.14 -8.80
CA GLY A 183 -22.12 12.12 -8.26
C GLY A 183 -22.17 11.47 -6.90
N TYR A 184 -23.33 10.94 -6.53
CA TYR A 184 -23.61 10.52 -5.17
C TYR A 184 -23.54 9.00 -5.04
N TYR A 185 -22.88 8.56 -3.97
CA TYR A 185 -22.62 7.18 -3.59
C TYR A 185 -23.00 7.00 -2.12
N LEU A 186 -23.03 5.74 -1.68
CA LEU A 186 -23.21 5.37 -0.29
C LEU A 186 -21.86 5.04 0.35
N GLU A 187 -21.64 5.50 1.58
CA GLU A 187 -20.53 5.07 2.45
C GLU A 187 -19.13 5.18 1.81
N TYR A 188 -18.93 6.12 0.89
CA TYR A 188 -17.67 6.30 0.14
C TYR A 188 -17.28 5.05 -0.70
N ASP A 189 -18.23 4.16 -0.99
CA ASP A 189 -18.03 2.97 -1.80
C ASP A 189 -18.33 3.26 -3.27
N LEU A 190 -17.30 3.13 -4.12
CA LEU A 190 -17.36 3.33 -5.56
C LEU A 190 -18.36 2.38 -6.28
N ASN A 191 -18.75 1.28 -5.64
CA ASN A 191 -19.72 0.32 -6.19
C ASN A 191 -21.18 0.70 -5.92
N THR A 192 -21.43 1.78 -5.20
CA THR A 192 -22.78 2.14 -4.71
C THR A 192 -23.33 3.41 -5.36
N TYR A 193 -23.10 3.61 -6.66
CA TYR A 193 -23.57 4.80 -7.35
C TYR A 193 -25.10 4.95 -7.34
N LEU A 194 -25.60 6.05 -6.76
CA LEU A 194 -27.04 6.33 -6.62
C LEU A 194 -27.53 7.41 -7.60
N GLY A 195 -26.63 8.24 -8.14
CA GLY A 195 -26.97 9.13 -9.24
C GLY A 195 -26.21 10.46 -9.24
N LYS A 196 -26.38 11.21 -10.33
CA LYS A 196 -25.64 12.45 -10.60
C LYS A 196 -26.08 13.64 -9.75
N THR A 197 -27.30 13.62 -9.21
CA THR A 197 -27.86 14.72 -8.42
C THR A 197 -28.36 14.23 -7.08
N TYR A 198 -28.31 15.11 -6.08
CA TYR A 198 -28.74 14.79 -4.71
C TYR A 198 -30.17 14.25 -4.64
N GLN A 199 -31.11 14.90 -5.35
CA GLN A 199 -32.52 14.51 -5.35
C GLN A 199 -32.72 13.09 -5.89
N ARG A 200 -32.01 12.72 -6.96
CA ARG A 200 -32.09 11.38 -7.54
C ARG A 200 -31.49 10.35 -6.60
N ALA A 201 -30.32 10.66 -6.05
CA ALA A 201 -29.64 9.78 -5.11
C ALA A 201 -30.48 9.53 -3.85
N MET A 202 -31.14 10.57 -3.32
CA MET A 202 -32.05 10.46 -2.18
C MET A 202 -33.30 9.62 -2.49
N GLN A 203 -33.82 9.69 -3.71
CA GLN A 203 -34.92 8.82 -4.14
C GLN A 203 -34.49 7.35 -4.18
N GLU A 204 -33.32 7.05 -4.73
CA GLU A 204 -32.79 5.68 -4.77
C GLU A 204 -32.45 5.14 -3.39
N TYR A 205 -31.87 5.99 -2.54
CA TYR A 205 -31.58 5.71 -1.14
C TYR A 205 -32.86 5.32 -0.37
N ASN A 206 -33.91 6.13 -0.47
CA ASN A 206 -35.17 5.89 0.24
C ASN A 206 -35.88 4.60 -0.22
N LYS A 207 -35.67 4.17 -1.46
CA LYS A 207 -36.20 2.89 -1.96
C LYS A 207 -35.47 1.69 -1.36
N HIS A 208 -34.15 1.76 -1.23
CA HIS A 208 -33.33 0.63 -0.75
C HIS A 208 -33.42 0.43 0.76
N TYR A 209 -33.59 1.51 1.53
CA TYR A 209 -33.57 1.46 3.00
C TYR A 209 -34.96 1.50 3.66
N ASP A 210 -36.04 1.36 2.86
CA ASP A 210 -37.46 1.41 3.26
C ASP A 210 -37.75 2.32 4.48
N ILE A 211 -37.29 3.56 4.37
CA ILE A 211 -37.39 4.54 5.46
C ILE A 211 -38.82 5.07 5.62
N THR A 212 -39.76 4.57 4.80
CA THR A 212 -41.17 4.94 4.84
C THR A 212 -41.91 4.38 6.07
N HIS A 213 -41.31 3.42 6.78
CA HIS A 213 -41.90 2.79 7.97
C HIS A 213 -41.36 3.33 9.31
N VAL A 214 -40.39 4.26 9.31
CA VAL A 214 -39.82 4.83 10.54
C VAL A 214 -40.28 6.27 10.76
N SER A 215 -41.60 6.49 10.73
CA SER A 215 -42.23 7.60 11.43
C SER A 215 -43.73 7.36 11.62
N LYS A 216 -44.10 6.84 12.79
CA LYS A 216 -45.28 7.27 13.54
C LYS A 216 -44.89 7.41 15.00
#